data_AF-A0A7C5HFV5-F1
#
_entry.id   AF-A0A7C5HFV5-F1
#
_cell.length_a   1.000
_cell.length_b   1.000
_cell.length_c   1.000
_cell.angle_alpha   90.00
_cell.angle_beta   90.00
_cell.angle_gamma   90.00
#
_symmetry.space_group_name_H-M   'P 1'
#
loop_
_entity.id
_entity.type
_entity.pdbx_description
1 polymer ?
#
loop_
_entity_poly.entity_id
_entity_poly.type
_entity_poly.pdbx_seq_one_letter_code
_entity_poly.pdbx_strand_id
1 'polypeptide(L)'
;MRKSRKNYTPQEKVAILKRHLVDRVLVSDLCDQYGLQPNVFYRWQKEFFENGSAAFEKQQSVLNKAEQKKIEQLEAKLRNKNDVLSEL
;
A
#
# COMPACT_ATOMS: atom_id res chain seq x y z
N MET A 1 -26.06 11.52 17.14
CA MET A 1 -25.61 10.11 16.95
C MET A 1 -24.35 10.10 16.11
N ARG A 2 -23.24 9.52 16.59
CA ARG A 2 -22.03 9.32 15.77
C ARG A 2 -22.30 8.17 14.79
N LYS A 3 -22.40 8.45 13.49
CA LYS A 3 -22.45 7.40 12.46
C LYS A 3 -21.21 6.52 12.61
N SER A 4 -21.42 5.22 12.81
CA SER A 4 -20.35 4.23 12.81
C SER A 4 -19.55 4.39 11.52
N ARG A 5 -18.23 4.59 11.65
CA ARG A 5 -17.36 4.72 10.49
C ARG A 5 -17.23 3.34 9.86
N LYS A 6 -17.79 3.16 8.66
CA LYS A 6 -17.47 2.01 7.81
C LYS A 6 -15.98 2.06 7.49
N ASN A 7 -15.25 1.02 7.85
CA ASN A 7 -13.87 0.84 7.48
C ASN A 7 -13.84 0.12 6.13
N TYR A 8 -13.11 0.68 5.17
CA TYR A 8 -12.87 0.07 3.87
C TYR A 8 -11.41 -0.33 3.79
N THR A 9 -11.17 -1.59 3.45
CA THR A 9 -9.84 -2.10 3.15
C THR A 9 -9.26 -1.40 1.91
N PRO A 10 -7.93 -1.33 1.78
CA PRO A 10 -7.31 -0.80 0.56
C PRO A 10 -7.83 -1.47 -0.72
N GLN A 11 -8.05 -2.79 -0.68
CA GLN A 11 -8.55 -3.58 -1.81
C GLN A 11 -9.97 -3.18 -2.19
N GLU A 12 -10.87 -2.99 -1.21
CA GLU A 12 -12.23 -2.53 -1.46
C GLU A 12 -12.24 -1.13 -2.07
N LYS A 13 -11.40 -0.20 -1.58
CA LYS A 13 -11.28 1.14 -2.15
C LYS A 13 -10.92 1.07 -3.63
N VAL A 14 -9.92 0.26 -3.98
CA VAL A 14 -9.50 0.07 -5.39
C VAL A 14 -10.61 -0.55 -6.23
N ALA A 15 -11.33 -1.55 -5.71
CA ALA A 15 -12.44 -2.16 -6.42
C ALA A 15 -13.58 -1.16 -6.70
N ILE A 16 -13.94 -0.33 -5.74
CA ILE A 16 -14.97 0.71 -5.90
C ILE A 16 -14.52 1.76 -6.92
N LEU A 17 -13.27 2.23 -6.85
CA LEU A 17 -12.71 3.17 -7.83
C LEU A 17 -12.72 2.58 -9.24
N LYS A 18 -12.36 1.30 -9.40
CA LYS A 18 -12.36 0.60 -10.69
C LYS A 18 -13.74 0.59 -11.35
N ARG A 19 -14.81 0.34 -10.59
CA ARG A 19 -16.19 0.33 -11.13
C ARG A 19 -16.59 1.66 -11.78
N HIS A 20 -16.15 2.78 -11.20
CA HIS A 20 -16.37 4.09 -11.82
C HIS A 20 -15.45 4.33 -13.02
N LEU A 21 -14.15 4.11 -12.83
CA LEU A 21 -13.11 4.51 -13.79
C LEU A 21 -13.08 3.64 -15.05
N VAL A 22 -13.34 2.34 -14.89
CA VAL A 22 -13.26 1.34 -15.97
C VAL A 22 -14.67 1.00 -16.45
N ASP A 23 -15.55 0.60 -15.54
CA ASP A 23 -16.88 0.11 -15.89
C ASP A 23 -17.90 1.25 -16.10
N ARG A 24 -17.45 2.51 -15.94
CA ARG A 24 -18.23 3.74 -16.18
C ARG A 24 -19.50 3.87 -15.32
N VAL A 25 -19.57 3.17 -14.18
CA VAL A 25 -20.67 3.32 -13.22
C VAL A 25 -20.66 4.72 -12.62
N LEU A 26 -21.82 5.33 -12.42
CA LEU A 26 -21.91 6.67 -11.84
C LEU A 26 -21.43 6.70 -10.38
N VAL A 27 -20.80 7.81 -9.99
CA VAL A 27 -20.32 8.01 -8.61
C VAL A 27 -21.50 8.02 -7.63
N SER A 28 -22.65 8.56 -8.02
CA SER A 28 -23.89 8.56 -7.23
C SER A 28 -24.27 7.14 -6.82
N ASP A 29 -24.34 6.24 -7.79
CA ASP A 29 -24.82 4.87 -7.60
C ASP A 29 -23.87 4.08 -6.69
N LEU A 30 -22.57 4.31 -6.84
CA LEU A 30 -21.55 3.73 -5.94
C LEU A 30 -21.64 4.33 -4.53
N CYS A 31 -21.88 5.63 -4.41
CA CYS A 31 -22.02 6.28 -3.11
C CYS A 31 -23.23 5.72 -2.35
N ASP A 32 -24.36 5.54 -3.04
CA ASP A 32 -25.57 4.96 -2.46
C ASP A 32 -25.39 3.48 -2.13
N GLN A 33 -24.84 2.68 -3.06
CA GLN A 33 -24.64 1.23 -2.87
C GLN A 33 -23.73 0.91 -1.68
N TYR A 34 -22.63 1.65 -1.53
CA TYR A 34 -21.65 1.37 -0.48
C TYR A 34 -21.90 2.18 0.80
N GLY A 35 -22.77 3.20 0.76
CA GLY A 35 -22.97 4.14 1.85
C GLY A 35 -21.77 5.08 2.04
N LEU A 36 -21.20 5.52 0.92
CA LEU A 36 -20.02 6.38 0.85
C LEU A 36 -20.46 7.83 0.59
N GLN A 37 -19.78 8.80 1.19
CA GLN A 37 -19.97 10.21 0.81
C GLN A 37 -19.14 10.52 -0.44
N PRO A 38 -19.66 11.31 -1.40
CA PRO A 38 -18.93 11.67 -2.62
C PRO A 38 -17.54 12.27 -2.35
N ASN A 39 -17.41 13.12 -1.33
CA ASN A 39 -16.11 13.70 -0.94
C ASN A 39 -15.07 12.64 -0.57
N VAL A 40 -15.49 11.53 0.04
CA VAL A 40 -14.60 10.42 0.40
C VAL A 40 -14.16 9.67 -0.86
N PHE A 41 -15.06 9.46 -1.82
CA PHE A 41 -14.75 8.85 -3.10
C PHE A 41 -13.66 9.65 -3.84
N TYR A 42 -13.86 10.96 -4.01
CA TYR A 42 -12.90 11.81 -4.71
C TYR A 42 -11.56 11.92 -3.97
N ARG A 43 -11.57 11.91 -2.64
CA ARG A 43 -10.32 11.84 -1.86
C ARG A 43 -9.55 10.56 -2.16
N TRP A 44 -10.21 9.40 -2.17
CA TRP A 44 -9.55 8.14 -2.51
C TRP A 44 -9.06 8.13 -3.96
N GLN A 45 -9.84 8.69 -4.88
CA GLN A 45 -9.44 8.79 -6.28
C GLN A 45 -8.14 9.60 -6.42
N LYS A 46 -8.05 10.75 -5.73
CA LYS A 46 -6.82 11.57 -5.69
C LYS A 46 -5.65 10.79 -5.09
N GLU A 47 -5.83 10.22 -3.89
CA GLU A 47 -4.79 9.42 -3.21
C GLU A 47 -4.31 8.25 -4.09
N PHE A 48 -5.23 7.57 -4.79
CA PHE A 48 -4.90 6.44 -5.66
C PHE A 48 -4.03 6.87 -6.84
N PHE A 49 -4.36 7.97 -7.51
CA PHE A 49 -3.58 8.46 -8.64
C PHE A 49 -2.26 9.10 -8.23
N GLU A 50 -2.19 9.75 -7.07
CA GLU A 50 -0.93 10.30 -6.53
C GLU A 50 0.09 9.20 -6.21
N ASN A 51 -0.38 8.06 -5.70
CA ASN A 51 0.48 6.91 -5.39
C ASN A 51 0.57 5.90 -6.54
N GLY A 52 -0.15 6.14 -7.65
CA GLY A 52 -0.27 5.18 -8.75
C GLY A 52 1.03 4.97 -9.52
N SER A 53 1.90 5.98 -9.60
CA SER A 53 3.19 5.89 -10.28
C SER A 53 4.11 4.83 -9.66
N ALA A 54 4.09 4.69 -8.34
CA ALA A 54 4.89 3.71 -7.60
C ALA A 54 4.60 2.26 -8.02
N ALA A 55 3.42 1.97 -8.57
CA ALA A 55 3.09 0.65 -9.09
C ALA A 55 3.87 0.28 -10.37
N PHE A 56 4.42 1.27 -11.09
CA PHE A 56 5.14 1.08 -12.35
C PHE A 56 6.67 1.25 -12.19
N GLU A 57 7.13 1.70 -11.03
CA GLU A 57 8.55 1.86 -10.74
C GLU A 57 9.22 0.49 -10.53
N LYS A 58 9.87 -0.02 -11.58
CA LYS A 58 10.61 -1.30 -11.54
C LYS A 58 11.82 -1.27 -10.58
N GLN A 59 12.31 -0.08 -10.23
CA GLN A 59 13.60 0.11 -9.53
C GLN A 59 13.54 -0.18 -8.01
N GLN A 60 12.40 0.03 -7.34
CA GLN A 60 12.31 -0.19 -5.89
C GLN A 60 12.64 -1.64 -5.50
N SER A 61 12.23 -2.60 -6.32
CA SER A 61 12.48 -4.04 -6.08
C SER A 61 13.95 -4.45 -6.20
N VAL A 62 14.73 -3.78 -7.04
CA VAL A 62 16.15 -4.11 -7.27
C VAL A 62 17.01 -3.47 -6.19
N LEU A 63 16.72 -2.22 -5.84
CA LEU A 63 17.40 -1.51 -4.75
C LEU A 63 17.13 -2.18 -3.41
N ASN A 64 15.87 -2.50 -3.10
CA ASN A 64 15.52 -3.18 -1.85
C ASN A 64 16.19 -4.56 -1.76
N LYS A 65 16.31 -5.32 -2.86
CA LYS A 65 17.04 -6.61 -2.87
C LYS A 65 18.53 -6.44 -2.60
N ALA A 66 19.16 -5.42 -3.17
CA ALA A 66 20.57 -5.14 -2.95
C ALA A 66 20.85 -4.70 -1.50
N GLU A 67 19.99 -3.85 -0.95
CA GLU A 67 20.05 -3.43 0.45
C GLU A 67 19.78 -4.59 1.41
N GLN A 68 18.76 -5.42 1.15
CA GLN A 68 18.45 -6.60 1.96
C GLN A 68 19.64 -7.57 2.01
N LYS A 69 20.28 -7.83 0.87
CA LYS A 69 21.48 -8.68 0.79
C LYS A 69 22.65 -8.11 1.58
N LYS A 70 22.78 -6.78 1.62
CA LYS A 70 23.83 -6.10 2.39
C LYS A 70 23.56 -6.17 3.89
N ILE A 71 22.30 -6.03 4.31
CA ILE A 71 21.88 -6.23 5.70
C ILE A 71 22.20 -7.65 6.16
N GLU A 72 21.78 -8.67 5.41
CA GLU A 72 22.07 -10.08 5.72
C GLU A 72 23.58 -10.36 5.86
N GLN A 73 24.40 -9.81 4.95
CA GLN A 73 25.85 -9.95 5.01
C GLN A 73 26.46 -9.28 6.25
N LEU A 74 25.95 -8.12 6.65
CA LEU A 74 26.42 -7.41 7.84
C LEU A 74 25.99 -8.13 9.11
N GLU A 75 24.77 -8.65 9.17
CA GLU A 75 24.29 -9.47 10.30
C GLU A 75 25.07 -10.78 10.44
N ALA A 76 25.44 -11.44 9.34
CA ALA A 76 26.29 -12.63 9.37
C ALA A 76 27.70 -12.29 9.90
N LYS A 77 28.27 -11.16 9.49
CA LYS A 77 29.58 -10.70 10.02
C LYS A 77 29.53 -10.36 11.50
N LEU A 78 28.44 -9.75 11.97
CA LEU A 78 28.25 -9.45 13.39
C LEU A 78 28.14 -10.73 14.22
N ARG A 79 27.37 -11.73 13.76
CA ARG A 79 27.30 -13.05 14.41
C ARG A 79 28.68 -13.70 14.54
N ASN A 80 29.41 -13.83 13.43
CA ASN A 80 30.74 -14.44 13.46
C ASN A 80 31.70 -13.73 14.42
N LYS A 81 31.64 -12.39 14.51
CA LYS A 81 32.46 -11.63 15.47
C LYS A 81 32.05 -11.88 16.92
N ASN A 82 30.75 -12.00 17.20
CA ASN A 82 30.25 -12.28 18.53
C ASN A 82 30.57 -13.71 18.98
N ASP A 83 30.54 -14.68 18.07
CA ASP A 83 30.86 -16.08 18.38
C ASP A 83 32.35 -16.23 18.76
N VAL A 84 33.25 -15.61 17.98
CA VAL A 84 34.71 -15.60 18.28
C VAL A 84 35.03 -14.90 19.60
N LEU A 85 34.26 -13.88 19.98
CA LEU A 85 34.40 -13.20 21.28
C LEU A 85 33.84 -14.02 22.44
N SER A 86 32.91 -14.95 22.19
CA SER A 86 32.32 -15.82 23.22
C SER A 86 33.14 -17.10 23.46
N GLU A 87 34.08 -17.42 22.58
CA GLU A 87 35.00 -18.56 22.69
C GLU A 87 36.33 -18.22 23.38
N LEU A 88 36.53 -16.95 23.78
CA LEU A 88 37.66 -16.42 24.57
C LEU A 88 37.25 -16.16 26.02
#